data_AF-A0A7R8XGL0-F1
#
_entry.id   AF-A0A7R8XGL0-F1
#
_cell.length_a   1.000
_cell.length_b   1.000
_cell.length_c   1.000
_cell.angle_alpha   90.00
_cell.angle_beta   90.00
_cell.angle_gamma   90.00
#
_symmetry.space_group_name_H-M   'P 1'
#
loop_
_entity.id
_entity.type
_entity.pdbx_description
1 polymer ?
#
loop_
_entity_poly.entity_id
_entity_poly.type
_entity_poly.pdbx_seq_one_letter_code
_entity_poly.pdbx_strand_id
1 'polypeptide(L)'
;INGDKKPESVLEPALLSLIELICDLKVMEEGVLQLQYDTNKTPLGKLTREQICAGYKELSRIDELLANGKLGKELVRACSDYYTRIPHYFGMSVPPVIRTPGMVRKELELLEALGDIQLALDMFSSIPNASLHPADQRYKSLCCTMKHVDPSQQDYKIVEKYLQSTHAVTHNQYEMILEDLFEYEKDEQTAKFHDSFSGMDRVSQIGLGSLVKAFELRLPKPPAQDSWACGAQVPMGPGIPSALENLALNYNEYVVYDPWQLKMKYILRVRFNFK
;
A
#
# COMPACT_ATOMS: atom_id res chain seq x y z
N ILE A 1 -34.96 -2.02 -27.69
CA ILE A 1 -33.80 -2.91 -27.96
C ILE A 1 -33.12 -3.12 -26.63
N ASN A 2 -33.12 -4.37 -26.15
CA ASN A 2 -32.81 -4.76 -24.77
C ASN A 2 -31.48 -4.15 -24.31
N GLY A 3 -31.52 -3.38 -23.21
CA GLY A 3 -30.30 -3.01 -22.51
C GLY A 3 -29.69 -4.29 -21.94
N ASP A 4 -28.46 -4.60 -22.35
CA ASP A 4 -27.68 -5.70 -21.80
C ASP A 4 -27.72 -5.62 -20.27
N LYS A 5 -28.51 -6.51 -19.64
CA LYS A 5 -28.44 -6.70 -18.20
C LYS A 5 -27.07 -7.29 -17.93
N LYS A 6 -26.18 -6.48 -17.35
CA LYS A 6 -24.89 -6.97 -16.84
C LYS A 6 -25.17 -8.16 -15.91
N PRO A 7 -24.39 -9.26 -16.01
CA PRO A 7 -24.53 -10.38 -15.10
C PRO A 7 -24.39 -9.88 -13.66
N GLU A 8 -25.26 -10.33 -12.75
CA GLU A 8 -25.17 -9.98 -11.33
C GLU A 8 -23.90 -10.59 -10.71
N SER A 9 -23.25 -9.85 -9.82
CA SER A 9 -22.08 -10.34 -9.09
C SER A 9 -22.49 -11.42 -8.09
N VAL A 10 -21.63 -12.42 -7.92
CA VAL A 10 -21.79 -13.47 -6.91
C VAL A 10 -21.08 -13.15 -5.59
N LEU A 11 -20.38 -12.02 -5.50
CA LEU A 11 -19.65 -11.59 -4.30
C LEU A 11 -20.62 -11.03 -3.25
N GLU A 12 -20.27 -11.21 -1.98
CA GLU A 12 -20.98 -10.56 -0.88
C GLU A 12 -20.92 -9.03 -0.99
N PRO A 13 -21.96 -8.27 -0.58
CA PRO A 13 -22.01 -6.82 -0.79
C PRO A 13 -20.80 -6.05 -0.26
N ALA A 14 -20.29 -6.41 0.92
CA ALA A 14 -19.11 -5.76 1.51
C ALA A 14 -17.85 -6.02 0.68
N LEU A 15 -17.66 -7.26 0.23
CA LEU A 15 -16.54 -7.63 -0.62
C LEU A 15 -16.65 -6.99 -2.01
N LEU A 16 -17.83 -6.98 -2.62
CA LEU A 16 -18.08 -6.30 -3.89
C LEU A 16 -17.68 -4.81 -3.78
N SER A 17 -18.14 -4.13 -2.73
CA SER A 17 -17.79 -2.73 -2.48
C SER A 17 -16.27 -2.52 -2.31
N LEU A 18 -15.58 -3.42 -1.60
CA LEU A 18 -14.12 -3.37 -1.48
C LEU A 18 -13.43 -3.52 -2.84
N ILE A 19 -13.83 -4.51 -3.64
CA ILE A 19 -13.21 -4.78 -4.94
C ILE A 19 -13.45 -3.64 -5.93
N GLU A 20 -14.64 -3.06 -5.93
CA GLU A 20 -14.94 -1.88 -6.73
C GLU A 20 -14.08 -0.69 -6.32
N LEU A 21 -13.86 -0.47 -5.02
CA LEU A 21 -13.01 0.58 -4.50
C LEU A 21 -11.53 0.41 -4.90
N ILE A 22 -10.93 -0.75 -4.61
CA ILE A 22 -9.49 -0.96 -4.83
C ILE A 22 -9.12 -1.16 -6.30
N CYS A 23 -10.10 -1.44 -7.17
CA CYS A 23 -9.91 -1.63 -8.61
C CYS A 23 -10.53 -0.49 -9.44
N ASP A 24 -10.79 0.68 -8.85
CA ASP A 24 -11.29 1.84 -9.60
C ASP A 24 -10.14 2.56 -10.33
N LEU A 25 -10.13 2.45 -11.66
CA LEU A 25 -9.14 3.11 -12.51
C LEU A 25 -9.20 4.64 -12.40
N LYS A 26 -10.37 5.23 -12.14
CA LYS A 26 -10.48 6.68 -11.99
C LYS A 26 -9.78 7.16 -10.73
N VAL A 27 -9.93 6.42 -9.63
CA VAL A 27 -9.23 6.73 -8.37
C VAL A 27 -7.72 6.60 -8.56
N MET A 28 -7.26 5.59 -9.30
CA MET A 28 -5.84 5.45 -9.66
C MET A 28 -5.34 6.62 -10.53
N GLU A 29 -6.12 7.05 -11.52
CA GLU A 29 -5.81 8.21 -12.37
C GLU A 29 -5.73 9.50 -11.56
N GLU A 30 -6.71 9.75 -10.69
CA GLU A 30 -6.73 10.91 -9.79
C GLU A 30 -5.50 10.94 -8.87
N GLY A 31 -5.07 9.78 -8.36
CA GLY A 31 -3.87 9.66 -7.53
C GLY A 31 -2.60 10.13 -8.24
N VAL A 32 -2.34 9.66 -9.46
CA VAL A 32 -1.14 10.08 -10.21
C VAL A 32 -1.22 11.51 -10.73
N LEU A 33 -2.42 12.04 -10.97
CA LEU A 33 -2.62 13.45 -11.32
C LEU A 33 -2.21 14.38 -10.19
N GLN A 34 -2.48 14.02 -8.93
CA GLN A 34 -2.02 14.78 -7.75
C GLN A 34 -0.48 14.79 -7.65
N LEU A 35 0.16 13.75 -8.17
CA LEU A 35 1.61 13.64 -8.31
C LEU A 35 2.16 14.29 -9.59
N GLN A 36 1.33 15.05 -10.32
CA GLN A 36 1.69 15.85 -11.51
C GLN A 36 2.03 15.02 -12.76
N TYR A 37 1.62 13.75 -12.81
CA TYR A 37 1.77 12.90 -13.98
C TYR A 37 0.84 13.35 -15.13
N ASP A 38 1.31 13.26 -16.38
CA ASP A 38 0.55 13.67 -17.57
C ASP A 38 -0.13 12.47 -18.25
N THR A 39 -1.33 12.15 -17.77
CA THR A 39 -2.17 11.07 -18.34
C THR A 39 -2.64 11.36 -19.76
N ASN A 40 -2.67 12.63 -20.20
CA ASN A 40 -3.04 12.99 -21.57
C ASN A 40 -1.94 12.64 -22.56
N LYS A 41 -0.67 12.88 -22.19
CA LYS A 41 0.48 12.48 -23.00
C LYS A 41 0.70 10.97 -22.99
N THR A 42 0.59 10.34 -21.84
CA THR A 42 0.76 8.89 -21.71
C THR A 42 -0.30 8.32 -20.77
N PRO A 43 -1.44 7.87 -21.34
CA PRO A 43 -2.47 7.18 -20.57
C PRO A 43 -1.88 5.97 -19.84
N LEU A 44 -2.40 5.65 -18.66
CA LEU A 44 -1.85 4.62 -17.77
C LEU A 44 -1.63 3.28 -18.48
N GLY A 45 -2.58 2.82 -19.30
CA GLY A 45 -2.47 1.56 -20.03
C GLY A 45 -1.44 1.51 -21.17
N LYS A 46 -0.73 2.62 -21.46
CA LYS A 46 0.36 2.67 -22.44
C LYS A 46 1.74 2.80 -21.80
N LEU A 47 1.80 3.04 -20.50
CA LEU A 47 3.05 3.13 -19.78
C LEU A 47 3.66 1.73 -19.68
N THR A 48 4.93 1.57 -20.05
CA THR A 48 5.58 0.25 -20.00
C THR A 48 6.48 0.12 -18.77
N ARG A 49 6.71 -1.13 -18.35
CA ARG A 49 7.62 -1.43 -17.23
C ARG A 49 9.04 -0.93 -17.52
N GLU A 50 9.48 -1.00 -18.78
CA GLU A 50 10.79 -0.49 -19.21
C GLU A 50 10.89 1.02 -19.03
N GLN A 51 9.82 1.76 -19.32
CA GLN A 51 9.77 3.21 -19.14
C GLN A 51 9.83 3.60 -17.66
N ILE A 52 9.09 2.89 -16.80
CA ILE A 52 9.14 3.08 -15.34
C ILE A 52 10.54 2.76 -14.79
N CYS A 53 11.12 1.62 -15.16
CA CYS A 53 12.49 1.25 -14.79
C CYS A 53 13.52 2.29 -15.23
N ALA A 54 13.35 2.84 -16.43
CA ALA A 54 14.22 3.91 -16.92
C ALA A 54 14.04 5.22 -16.13
N GLY A 55 12.83 5.51 -15.65
CA GLY A 55 12.55 6.60 -14.71
C GLY A 55 13.30 6.43 -13.39
N TYR A 56 13.23 5.25 -12.76
CA TYR A 56 14.00 4.93 -11.55
C TYR A 56 15.50 5.13 -11.74
N LYS A 57 16.04 4.73 -12.90
CA LYS A 57 17.45 4.90 -13.22
C LYS A 57 17.88 6.37 -13.26
N GLU A 58 17.11 7.24 -13.93
CA GLU A 58 17.44 8.68 -13.94
C GLU A 58 17.21 9.33 -12.57
N LEU A 59 16.19 8.91 -11.83
CA LEU A 59 15.95 9.43 -10.49
C LEU A 59 17.06 9.04 -9.49
N SER A 60 17.56 7.81 -9.58
CA SER A 60 18.72 7.35 -8.80
C SER A 60 19.96 8.16 -9.14
N ARG A 61 20.17 8.44 -10.43
CA ARG A 61 21.26 9.32 -10.88
C ARG A 61 21.12 10.75 -10.34
N ILE A 62 19.90 11.29 -10.27
CA ILE A 62 19.64 12.60 -9.65
C ILE A 62 20.03 12.57 -8.18
N ASP A 63 19.60 11.55 -7.43
CA ASP A 63 19.91 11.41 -6.00
C ASP A 63 21.42 11.33 -5.74
N GLU A 64 22.15 10.53 -6.54
CA GLU A 64 23.61 10.45 -6.48
C GLU A 64 24.29 11.79 -6.75
N LEU A 65 23.80 12.58 -7.71
CA LEU A 65 24.34 13.91 -8.00
C LEU A 65 24.11 14.89 -6.84
N LEU A 66 22.94 14.81 -6.20
CA LEU A 66 22.63 15.63 -5.01
C LEU A 66 23.51 15.24 -3.82
N ALA A 67 23.67 13.94 -3.55
CA ALA A 67 24.53 13.43 -2.48
C ALA A 67 25.99 13.87 -2.65
N ASN A 68 26.46 13.96 -3.90
CA ASN A 68 27.81 14.42 -4.24
C ASN A 68 27.93 15.94 -4.41
N GLY A 69 26.87 16.73 -4.15
CA GLY A 69 26.89 18.19 -4.27
C GLY A 69 27.02 18.73 -5.71
N LYS A 70 26.77 17.90 -6.73
CA LYS A 70 26.92 18.26 -8.15
C LYS A 70 25.67 18.96 -8.70
N LEU A 71 25.45 20.22 -8.29
CA LEU A 71 24.22 20.98 -8.60
C LEU A 71 24.24 21.73 -9.95
N GLY A 72 25.19 21.41 -10.83
CA GLY A 72 25.43 22.13 -12.09
C GLY A 72 24.63 21.62 -13.30
N LYS A 73 25.23 21.75 -14.49
CA LYS A 73 24.61 21.33 -15.77
C LYS A 73 24.27 19.85 -15.82
N GLU A 74 25.03 19.01 -15.11
CA GLU A 74 24.82 17.57 -15.06
C GLU A 74 23.47 17.20 -14.40
N LEU A 75 23.15 17.84 -13.27
CA LEU A 75 21.86 17.68 -12.58
C LEU A 75 20.69 18.12 -13.47
N VAL A 76 20.83 19.27 -14.14
CA VAL A 76 19.80 19.80 -15.05
C VAL A 76 19.53 18.84 -16.21
N ARG A 77 20.59 18.23 -16.77
CA ARG A 77 20.46 17.19 -17.80
C ARG A 77 19.73 15.96 -17.27
N ALA A 78 20.14 15.44 -16.11
CA ALA A 78 19.49 14.28 -15.50
C ALA A 78 18.00 14.53 -15.21
N CYS A 79 17.62 15.73 -14.73
CA CYS A 79 16.21 16.10 -14.55
C CYS A 79 15.46 16.15 -15.89
N SER A 80 16.07 16.70 -16.94
CA SER A 80 15.47 16.74 -18.27
C SER A 80 15.29 15.34 -18.87
N ASP A 81 16.28 14.46 -18.69
CA ASP A 81 16.22 13.06 -19.09
C ASP A 81 15.10 12.33 -18.35
N TYR A 82 14.95 12.57 -17.03
CA TYR A 82 13.86 12.03 -16.22
C TYR A 82 12.48 12.48 -16.74
N TYR A 83 12.24 13.78 -16.93
CA TYR A 83 10.94 14.28 -17.42
C TYR A 83 10.62 13.89 -18.87
N THR A 84 11.64 13.50 -19.64
CA THR A 84 11.44 12.92 -20.97
C THR A 84 10.94 11.48 -20.87
N ARG A 85 11.39 10.72 -19.87
CA ARG A 85 10.97 9.34 -19.62
C ARG A 85 9.63 9.27 -18.89
N ILE A 86 9.39 10.16 -17.93
CA ILE A 86 8.18 10.18 -17.10
C ILE A 86 7.41 11.47 -17.41
N PRO A 87 6.31 11.40 -18.18
CA PRO A 87 5.55 12.57 -18.59
C PRO A 87 4.92 13.30 -17.40
N HIS A 88 5.17 14.60 -17.33
CA HIS A 88 4.62 15.48 -16.31
C HIS A 88 3.81 16.62 -16.91
N TYR A 89 2.82 17.08 -16.17
CA TYR A 89 2.00 18.23 -16.50
C TYR A 89 2.39 19.43 -15.62
N PHE A 90 3.21 20.33 -16.19
CA PHE A 90 3.62 21.59 -15.53
C PHE A 90 2.86 22.83 -16.04
N GLY A 91 1.81 22.63 -16.84
CA GLY A 91 1.11 23.71 -17.53
C GLY A 91 2.05 24.49 -18.46
N MET A 92 2.05 25.82 -18.33
CA MET A 92 2.93 26.72 -19.09
C MET A 92 4.29 26.98 -18.42
N SER A 93 4.57 26.32 -17.30
CA SER A 93 5.81 26.51 -16.55
C SER A 93 6.93 25.63 -17.10
N VAL A 94 8.17 26.11 -16.96
CA VAL A 94 9.35 25.29 -17.23
C VAL A 94 9.43 24.16 -16.20
N PRO A 95 9.73 22.90 -16.60
CA PRO A 95 9.95 21.81 -15.67
C PRO A 95 10.94 22.19 -14.55
N PRO A 96 10.58 22.02 -13.27
CA PRO A 96 11.43 22.39 -12.15
C PRO A 96 12.66 21.48 -12.06
N VAL A 97 13.79 21.97 -11.55
CA VAL A 97 14.96 21.11 -11.30
C VAL A 97 14.79 20.42 -9.95
N ILE A 98 14.93 19.10 -9.91
CA ILE A 98 14.91 18.30 -8.68
C ILE A 98 16.20 18.57 -7.90
N ARG A 99 16.10 19.28 -6.77
CA ARG A 99 17.27 19.81 -6.02
C ARG A 99 17.34 19.38 -4.56
N THR A 100 16.30 18.73 -4.05
CA THR A 100 16.23 18.37 -2.64
C THR A 100 15.83 16.91 -2.48
N PRO A 101 16.25 16.24 -1.39
CA PRO A 101 15.80 14.88 -1.08
C PRO A 101 14.27 14.79 -0.98
N GLY A 102 13.60 15.86 -0.54
CA GLY A 102 12.13 15.92 -0.50
C GLY A 102 11.50 15.84 -1.89
N MET A 103 12.08 16.49 -2.89
CA MET A 103 11.61 16.36 -4.28
C MET A 103 11.88 14.98 -4.84
N VAL A 104 13.07 14.40 -4.59
CA VAL A 104 13.39 13.02 -5.01
C VAL A 104 12.38 12.03 -4.43
N ARG A 105 12.03 12.15 -3.15
CA ARG A 105 11.02 11.30 -2.51
C ARG A 105 9.64 11.42 -3.16
N LYS A 106 9.21 12.63 -3.53
CA LYS A 106 7.93 12.83 -4.23
C LYS A 106 7.90 12.16 -5.61
N GLU A 107 9.02 12.24 -6.34
CA GLU A 107 9.15 11.57 -7.64
C GLU A 107 9.26 10.04 -7.51
N LEU A 108 9.87 9.56 -6.43
CA LEU A 108 9.91 8.14 -6.09
C LEU A 108 8.50 7.61 -5.83
N GLU A 109 7.70 8.32 -5.02
CA GLU A 109 6.29 8.02 -4.75
C GLU A 109 5.48 7.93 -6.06
N LEU A 110 5.73 8.83 -7.02
CA LEU A 110 5.11 8.75 -8.34
C LEU A 110 5.50 7.48 -9.09
N LEU A 111 6.79 7.14 -9.16
CA LEU A 111 7.24 5.93 -9.84
C LEU A 111 6.71 4.63 -9.21
N GLU A 112 6.59 4.60 -7.89
CA GLU A 112 5.99 3.49 -7.14
C GLU A 112 4.51 3.35 -7.48
N ALA A 113 3.74 4.46 -7.41
CA ALA A 113 2.33 4.47 -7.78
C ALA A 113 2.09 4.02 -9.23
N LEU A 114 2.89 4.52 -10.18
CA LEU A 114 2.82 4.10 -11.58
C LEU A 114 3.15 2.61 -11.76
N GLY A 115 4.11 2.09 -11.00
CA GLY A 115 4.45 0.66 -10.99
C GLY A 115 3.30 -0.21 -10.52
N ASP A 116 2.68 0.15 -9.40
CA ASP A 116 1.54 -0.56 -8.82
C ASP A 116 0.32 -0.54 -9.75
N ILE A 117 0.04 0.61 -10.36
CA ILE A 117 -1.03 0.76 -11.35
C ILE A 117 -0.77 -0.12 -12.57
N GLN A 118 0.47 -0.15 -13.08
CA GLN A 118 0.79 -0.98 -14.24
C GLN A 118 0.60 -2.47 -13.93
N LEU A 119 1.04 -2.91 -12.74
CA LEU A 119 0.80 -4.28 -12.28
C LEU A 119 -0.70 -4.59 -12.16
N ALA A 120 -1.50 -3.67 -11.64
CA ALA A 120 -2.94 -3.81 -11.54
C ALA A 120 -3.61 -3.91 -12.92
N LEU A 121 -3.20 -3.06 -13.87
CA LEU A 121 -3.69 -3.08 -15.25
C LEU A 121 -3.34 -4.40 -15.95
N ASP A 122 -2.09 -4.87 -15.81
CA ASP A 122 -1.65 -6.17 -16.34
C ASP A 122 -2.54 -7.29 -15.76
N MET A 123 -2.80 -7.26 -14.45
CA MET A 123 -3.63 -8.24 -13.75
C MET A 123 -5.10 -8.24 -14.22
N PHE A 124 -5.65 -7.09 -14.59
CA PHE A 124 -7.04 -6.96 -15.05
C PHE A 124 -7.20 -7.11 -16.57
N SER A 125 -6.11 -7.12 -17.33
CA SER A 125 -6.14 -7.23 -18.80
C SER A 125 -6.46 -8.64 -19.33
N SER A 126 -6.66 -9.62 -18.44
CA SER A 126 -7.04 -11.00 -18.79
C SER A 126 -8.33 -11.08 -19.63
N ILE A 127 -8.44 -12.09 -20.50
CA ILE A 127 -9.54 -12.27 -21.46
C ILE A 127 -10.89 -12.08 -20.75
N PRO A 128 -11.67 -11.04 -21.12
CA PRO A 128 -12.95 -10.77 -20.49
C PRO A 128 -13.88 -11.97 -20.64
N ASN A 129 -14.30 -12.55 -19.52
CA ASN A 129 -15.33 -13.57 -19.55
C ASN A 129 -16.68 -12.85 -19.51
N ALA A 130 -17.33 -12.71 -20.68
CA ALA A 130 -18.62 -12.02 -20.81
C ALA A 130 -19.71 -12.59 -19.88
N SER A 131 -19.53 -13.81 -19.37
CA SER A 131 -20.46 -14.47 -18.44
C SER A 131 -20.29 -14.08 -16.97
N LEU A 132 -19.23 -13.34 -16.60
CA LEU A 132 -18.95 -12.94 -15.21
C LEU A 132 -19.09 -11.43 -15.02
N HIS A 133 -19.55 -11.01 -13.84
CA HIS A 133 -19.53 -9.59 -13.48
C HIS A 133 -18.07 -9.07 -13.46
N PRO A 134 -17.78 -7.84 -13.92
CA PRO A 134 -16.41 -7.32 -13.96
C PRO A 134 -15.68 -7.35 -12.61
N ALA A 135 -16.38 -7.10 -11.50
CA ALA A 135 -15.79 -7.20 -10.16
C ALA A 135 -15.38 -8.63 -9.81
N ASP A 136 -16.17 -9.64 -10.21
CA ASP A 136 -15.86 -11.06 -9.97
C ASP A 136 -14.61 -11.48 -10.74
N GLN A 137 -14.45 -10.97 -11.97
CA GLN A 137 -13.26 -11.22 -12.78
C GLN A 137 -12.02 -10.62 -12.12
N ARG A 138 -12.10 -9.37 -11.68
CA ARG A 138 -11.00 -8.69 -10.97
C ARG A 138 -10.64 -9.40 -9.67
N TYR A 139 -11.64 -9.80 -8.89
CA TYR A 139 -11.42 -10.56 -7.65
C TYR A 139 -10.68 -11.88 -7.92
N LYS A 140 -11.06 -12.61 -8.97
CA LYS A 140 -10.34 -13.83 -9.38
C LYS A 140 -8.88 -13.54 -9.76
N SER A 141 -8.61 -12.44 -10.47
CA SER A 141 -7.25 -12.07 -10.85
C SER A 141 -6.34 -11.71 -9.67
N LEU A 142 -6.92 -11.28 -8.52
CA LEU A 142 -6.15 -11.02 -7.30
C LEU A 142 -5.58 -12.31 -6.68
N CYS A 143 -6.05 -13.50 -7.08
CA CYS A 143 -5.57 -14.80 -6.64
C CYS A 143 -5.46 -14.91 -5.11
N CYS A 144 -6.48 -14.44 -4.40
CA CYS A 144 -6.59 -14.51 -2.96
C CYS A 144 -8.04 -14.73 -2.52
N THR A 145 -8.21 -15.14 -1.28
CA THR A 145 -9.50 -15.31 -0.64
C THR A 145 -9.67 -14.21 0.39
N MET A 146 -10.80 -13.50 0.31
CA MET A 146 -11.23 -12.51 1.28
C MET A 146 -12.60 -12.91 1.83
N LYS A 147 -12.75 -12.93 3.14
CA LYS A 147 -14.03 -13.24 3.81
C LYS A 147 -14.38 -12.11 4.77
N HIS A 148 -15.60 -11.57 4.66
CA HIS A 148 -16.06 -10.55 5.60
C HIS A 148 -16.14 -11.14 7.02
N VAL A 149 -15.63 -10.37 7.98
CA VAL A 149 -15.64 -10.74 9.41
C VAL A 149 -16.76 -9.95 10.07
N ASP A 150 -17.76 -10.68 10.58
CA ASP A 150 -18.91 -10.07 11.25
C ASP A 150 -18.48 -9.31 12.53
N PRO A 151 -19.00 -8.10 12.79
CA PRO A 151 -18.66 -7.30 13.97
C PRO A 151 -18.89 -7.98 15.33
N SER A 152 -19.75 -8.99 15.39
CA SER A 152 -19.99 -9.78 16.59
C SER A 152 -18.82 -10.71 16.94
N GLN A 153 -17.99 -11.10 15.95
CA GLN A 153 -16.88 -12.01 16.11
C GLN A 153 -15.76 -11.41 16.97
N GLN A 154 -15.03 -12.28 17.68
CA GLN A 154 -13.95 -11.88 18.56
C GLN A 154 -12.82 -11.18 17.82
N ASP A 155 -12.44 -11.69 16.64
CA ASP A 155 -11.36 -11.12 15.83
C ASP A 155 -11.67 -9.66 15.44
N TYR A 156 -12.91 -9.33 15.06
CA TYR A 156 -13.31 -7.96 14.77
C TYR A 156 -13.08 -7.03 15.96
N LYS A 157 -13.55 -7.43 17.13
CA LYS A 157 -13.41 -6.64 18.37
C LYS A 157 -11.95 -6.44 18.77
N ILE A 158 -11.11 -7.46 18.56
CA ILE A 158 -9.67 -7.35 18.80
C ILE A 158 -9.05 -6.35 17.81
N VAL A 159 -9.33 -6.46 16.51
CA VAL A 159 -8.82 -5.51 15.50
C VAL A 159 -9.27 -4.08 15.80
N GLU A 160 -10.54 -3.88 16.11
CA GLU A 160 -11.09 -2.57 16.44
C GLU A 160 -10.41 -1.98 17.69
N LYS A 161 -10.30 -2.77 18.76
CA LYS A 161 -9.59 -2.37 19.98
C LYS A 161 -8.12 -2.03 19.70
N TYR A 162 -7.47 -2.80 18.83
CA TYR A 162 -6.09 -2.55 18.43
C TYR A 162 -5.98 -1.20 17.72
N LEU A 163 -6.79 -0.98 16.67
CA LEU A 163 -6.85 0.26 15.90
C LEU A 163 -7.02 1.50 16.79
N GLN A 164 -7.92 1.43 17.79
CA GLN A 164 -8.18 2.54 18.70
C GLN A 164 -7.08 2.72 19.75
N SER A 165 -6.60 1.63 20.37
CA SER A 165 -5.63 1.71 21.47
C SER A 165 -4.24 2.14 21.03
N THR A 166 -3.86 1.86 19.78
CA THR A 166 -2.55 2.25 19.22
C THR A 166 -2.58 3.57 18.46
N HIS A 167 -3.68 4.32 18.51
CA HIS A 167 -3.74 5.61 17.84
C HIS A 167 -2.82 6.62 18.55
N ALA A 168 -1.81 7.07 17.81
CA ALA A 168 -0.77 7.95 18.30
C ALA A 168 -1.33 9.31 18.76
N VAL A 169 -0.93 9.75 19.95
CA VAL A 169 -1.35 11.05 20.52
C VAL A 169 -0.93 12.25 19.67
N THR A 170 0.12 12.11 18.86
CA THR A 170 0.59 13.16 17.95
C THR A 170 -0.19 13.23 16.63
N HIS A 171 -1.01 12.23 16.29
CA HIS A 171 -1.80 12.19 15.06
C HIS A 171 -3.27 12.58 15.30
N ASN A 172 -3.48 13.66 16.05
CA ASN A 172 -4.79 14.05 16.57
C ASN A 172 -5.69 14.82 15.59
N GLN A 173 -5.21 15.05 14.36
CA GLN A 173 -5.93 15.73 13.27
C GLN A 173 -7.05 14.90 12.64
N TYR A 174 -7.08 13.59 12.89
CA TYR A 174 -8.15 12.71 12.43
C TYR A 174 -8.51 11.68 13.50
N GLU A 175 -9.64 11.02 13.30
CA GLU A 175 -10.05 9.80 14.01
C GLU A 175 -10.26 8.68 12.99
N MET A 176 -9.96 7.44 13.38
CA MET A 176 -10.12 6.25 12.54
C MET A 176 -11.31 5.44 13.02
N ILE A 177 -12.19 5.04 12.09
CA ILE A 177 -13.35 4.18 12.37
C ILE A 177 -13.24 2.94 11.49
N LEU A 178 -13.26 1.77 12.10
CA LEU A 178 -13.30 0.50 11.36
C LEU A 178 -14.70 0.34 10.75
N GLU A 179 -14.79 0.28 9.42
CA GLU A 179 -16.05 0.06 8.70
C GLU A 179 -16.26 -1.42 8.43
N ASP A 180 -15.30 -2.06 7.76
CA ASP A 180 -15.33 -3.47 7.43
C ASP A 180 -14.00 -4.14 7.78
N LEU A 181 -14.08 -5.43 8.10
CA LEU A 181 -12.92 -6.28 8.30
C LEU A 181 -13.04 -7.50 7.39
N PHE A 182 -11.96 -7.83 6.70
CA PHE A 182 -11.88 -9.01 5.87
C PHE A 182 -10.74 -9.90 6.32
N GLU A 183 -11.02 -11.17 6.60
CA GLU A 183 -9.99 -12.19 6.71
C GLU A 183 -9.39 -12.43 5.32
N TYR A 184 -8.07 -12.38 5.24
CA TYR A 184 -7.30 -12.49 4.01
C TYR A 184 -6.46 -13.76 4.00
N GLU A 185 -6.47 -14.47 2.87
CA GLU A 185 -5.63 -15.62 2.63
C GLU A 185 -5.11 -15.65 1.19
N LYS A 186 -3.81 -15.96 1.04
CA LYS A 186 -3.16 -16.17 -0.27
C LYS A 186 -2.32 -17.43 -0.23
N ASP A 187 -2.67 -18.40 -1.07
CA ASP A 187 -2.11 -19.76 -1.04
C ASP A 187 -0.58 -19.78 -1.13
N GLU A 188 0.00 -19.02 -2.05
CA GLU A 188 1.46 -18.94 -2.22
C GLU A 188 2.16 -18.42 -0.95
N GLN A 189 1.58 -17.40 -0.31
CA GLN A 189 2.12 -16.83 0.93
C GLN A 189 2.02 -17.84 2.06
N THR A 190 0.88 -18.53 2.19
CA THR A 190 0.69 -19.57 3.21
C THR A 190 1.66 -20.74 3.02
N ALA A 191 1.96 -21.13 1.78
CA ALA A 191 2.85 -22.25 1.49
C ALA A 191 4.33 -21.94 1.73
N LYS A 192 4.76 -20.70 1.45
CA LYS A 192 6.16 -20.27 1.57
C LYS A 192 6.49 -19.60 2.90
N PHE A 193 5.47 -19.25 3.70
CA PHE A 193 5.66 -18.64 5.01
C PHE A 193 6.55 -19.51 5.89
N HIS A 194 7.63 -18.92 6.40
CA HIS A 194 8.56 -19.61 7.29
C HIS A 194 8.89 -18.77 8.52
N ASP A 195 9.02 -19.48 9.64
CA ASP A 195 9.35 -18.90 10.93
C ASP A 195 10.85 -19.07 11.19
N SER A 196 11.67 -18.37 10.41
CA SER A 196 13.14 -18.37 10.57
C SER A 196 13.58 -17.27 11.55
N PHE A 197 13.12 -17.33 12.81
CA PHE A 197 13.66 -16.50 13.90
C PHE A 197 14.61 -17.32 14.79
N SER A 198 15.67 -17.90 14.21
CA SER A 198 16.75 -18.51 14.99
C SER A 198 17.85 -17.47 15.30
N GLY A 199 17.67 -16.70 16.38
CA GLY A 199 18.82 -16.12 17.11
C GLY A 199 18.99 -14.59 17.19
N MET A 200 17.98 -13.76 16.93
CA MET A 200 18.02 -12.32 17.24
C MET A 200 16.84 -11.92 18.14
N ASP A 201 17.08 -10.95 19.03
CA ASP A 201 16.12 -10.49 20.03
C ASP A 201 14.74 -10.22 19.40
N ARG A 202 13.75 -10.88 19.99
CA ARG A 202 12.40 -11.06 19.46
C ARG A 202 11.60 -9.75 19.55
N VAL A 203 11.10 -9.25 18.42
CA VAL A 203 10.26 -8.03 18.38
C VAL A 203 8.93 -8.28 17.66
N SER A 204 7.84 -7.71 18.19
CA SER A 204 6.43 -7.94 17.83
C SER A 204 5.91 -7.09 16.65
N GLN A 205 4.83 -7.57 16.00
CA GLN A 205 4.23 -7.19 14.71
C GLN A 205 3.88 -5.70 14.42
N ILE A 206 3.62 -5.44 13.12
CA ILE A 206 3.72 -4.17 12.36
C ILE A 206 2.35 -3.69 11.87
N GLY A 207 2.08 -2.38 11.93
CA GLY A 207 1.13 -1.70 11.05
C GLY A 207 1.88 -0.87 10.01
N LEU A 208 1.75 -1.16 8.72
CA LEU A 208 2.32 -0.34 7.65
C LEU A 208 1.22 0.51 7.01
N GLY A 209 1.46 1.83 7.00
CA GLY A 209 0.59 2.83 6.39
C GLY A 209 0.81 2.94 4.89
N SER A 210 0.22 2.03 4.13
CA SER A 210 -0.25 2.27 2.76
C SER A 210 -1.55 1.48 2.64
N LEU A 211 -2.68 2.19 2.65
CA LEU A 211 -4.06 1.68 2.52
C LEU A 211 -4.20 0.16 2.79
N VAL A 212 -4.26 -0.16 4.09
CA VAL A 212 -4.85 -1.39 4.63
C VAL A 212 -4.04 -2.70 4.49
N LYS A 213 -3.17 -2.99 5.47
CA LYS A 213 -2.67 -4.36 5.74
C LYS A 213 -2.41 -4.61 7.23
N ALA A 214 -3.07 -5.60 7.83
CA ALA A 214 -2.66 -6.18 9.11
C ALA A 214 -1.89 -7.50 8.84
N PHE A 215 -0.67 -7.59 9.36
CA PHE A 215 0.25 -8.71 9.17
C PHE A 215 0.29 -9.63 10.40
N GLU A 216 0.45 -10.94 10.18
CA GLU A 216 0.69 -11.97 11.20
C GLU A 216 2.18 -12.41 11.18
N LEU A 217 2.85 -12.32 12.33
CA LEU A 217 4.09 -13.03 12.73
C LEU A 217 3.87 -13.75 14.07
N ARG A 218 3.85 -15.08 14.12
CA ARG A 218 3.76 -15.79 15.41
C ARG A 218 5.10 -15.77 16.15
N LEU A 219 5.16 -15.22 17.36
CA LEU A 219 6.32 -15.29 18.28
C LEU A 219 5.84 -15.52 19.74
N PRO A 220 6.65 -16.11 20.66
CA PRO A 220 6.18 -16.50 22.00
C PRO A 220 6.43 -15.45 23.11
N LYS A 221 5.33 -15.13 23.83
CA LYS A 221 5.11 -14.62 25.22
C LYS A 221 5.99 -13.50 25.83
N PRO A 222 5.35 -12.35 26.13
CA PRO A 222 5.17 -11.83 27.50
C PRO A 222 3.72 -12.03 28.02
N PRO A 223 3.39 -11.73 29.29
CA PRO A 223 2.14 -12.18 29.92
C PRO A 223 0.92 -11.54 29.26
N ALA A 224 -0.10 -12.38 29.07
CA ALA A 224 -1.23 -12.17 28.17
C ALA A 224 -2.16 -11.02 28.57
N GLN A 225 -2.84 -10.44 27.57
CA GLN A 225 -4.29 -10.30 27.73
C GLN A 225 -5.12 -10.56 26.47
N ASP A 226 -4.61 -10.39 25.25
CA ASP A 226 -5.37 -10.68 24.03
C ASP A 226 -4.50 -11.40 22.98
N SER A 227 -4.85 -12.66 22.65
CA SER A 227 -4.27 -13.41 21.52
C SER A 227 -5.33 -13.56 20.43
N TRP A 228 -4.93 -13.44 19.17
CA TRP A 228 -5.79 -13.78 18.03
C TRP A 228 -6.28 -15.23 18.13
N ALA A 229 -7.38 -15.59 17.44
CA ALA A 229 -7.78 -16.99 17.26
C ALA A 229 -6.64 -17.86 16.67
N CYS A 230 -5.72 -17.27 15.91
CA CYS A 230 -4.55 -17.92 15.33
C CYS A 230 -3.34 -18.04 16.29
N GLY A 231 -3.42 -17.53 17.53
CA GLY A 231 -2.35 -17.65 18.54
C GLY A 231 -1.22 -16.63 18.41
N ALA A 232 -1.30 -15.69 17.46
CA ALA A 232 -0.39 -14.56 17.41
C ALA A 232 -0.68 -13.53 18.53
N GLN A 233 0.35 -12.82 18.99
CA GLN A 233 0.23 -11.81 20.03
C GLN A 233 -0.11 -10.44 19.45
N VAL A 234 -0.96 -9.69 20.16
CA VAL A 234 -1.32 -8.31 19.79
C VAL A 234 -0.69 -7.34 20.80
N PRO A 235 0.25 -6.47 20.39
CA PRO A 235 0.82 -5.46 21.27
C PRO A 235 -0.21 -4.33 21.50
N MET A 236 -1.21 -4.61 22.33
CA MET A 236 -2.28 -3.67 22.67
C MET A 236 -1.78 -2.55 23.59
N GLY A 237 -2.50 -1.43 23.54
CA GLY A 237 -2.42 -0.40 24.56
C GLY A 237 -1.84 0.93 24.07
N PRO A 238 -2.01 1.98 24.88
CA PRO A 238 -1.44 3.28 24.55
C PRO A 238 0.08 3.20 24.57
N GLY A 239 0.72 3.92 23.66
CA GLY A 239 2.18 4.05 23.64
C GLY A 239 2.71 4.58 24.97
N ILE A 240 3.70 3.89 25.53
CA ILE A 240 4.45 4.35 26.69
C ILE A 240 5.78 4.97 26.24
N PRO A 241 6.32 5.98 26.96
CA PRO A 241 7.62 6.54 26.64
C PRO A 241 8.71 5.47 26.62
N SER A 242 9.59 5.54 25.62
CA SER A 242 10.77 4.67 25.55
C SER A 242 11.75 5.00 26.68
N ALA A 243 12.43 3.97 27.20
CA ALA A 243 13.54 4.14 28.15
C ALA A 243 14.84 4.62 27.47
N LEU A 244 14.89 4.63 26.14
CA LEU A 244 16.04 5.07 25.36
C LEU A 244 15.96 6.57 25.10
N GLU A 245 17.06 7.27 25.37
CA GLU A 245 17.21 8.70 25.07
C GLU A 245 17.80 8.91 23.67
N ASN A 246 17.62 10.12 23.11
CA ASN A 246 18.19 10.56 21.83
C ASN A 246 17.78 9.72 20.61
N LEU A 247 16.54 9.23 20.59
CA LEU A 247 15.99 8.53 19.42
C LEU A 247 15.63 9.52 18.30
N ALA A 248 15.94 9.15 17.06
CA ALA A 248 15.54 9.89 15.87
C ALA A 248 14.09 9.57 15.44
N LEU A 249 13.53 8.44 15.89
CA LEU A 249 12.18 7.99 15.57
C LEU A 249 11.23 8.22 16.74
N ASN A 250 10.02 8.69 16.44
CA ASN A 250 8.96 8.89 17.44
C ASN A 250 8.21 7.60 17.80
N TYR A 251 8.22 6.62 16.91
CA TYR A 251 7.50 5.35 17.04
C TYR A 251 8.37 4.20 16.53
N ASN A 252 8.05 2.98 16.96
CA ASN A 252 8.77 1.79 16.52
C ASN A 252 8.50 1.53 15.03
N GLU A 253 9.56 1.16 14.31
CA GLU A 253 9.49 0.65 12.95
C GLU A 253 10.08 -0.76 12.92
N TYR A 254 9.48 -1.62 12.09
CA TYR A 254 9.88 -3.00 11.95
C TYR A 254 10.13 -3.27 10.48
N VAL A 255 11.33 -3.73 10.15
CA VAL A 255 11.75 -3.98 8.77
C VAL A 255 12.09 -5.45 8.63
N VAL A 256 11.51 -6.07 7.61
CA VAL A 256 11.70 -7.47 7.26
C VAL A 256 12.30 -7.51 5.86
N TYR A 257 13.38 -8.27 5.68
CA TYR A 257 14.13 -8.33 4.41
C TYR A 257 13.73 -9.52 3.54
N ASP A 258 13.03 -10.50 4.10
CA ASP A 258 12.48 -11.64 3.35
C ASP A 258 10.95 -11.55 3.31
N PRO A 259 10.32 -11.43 2.13
CA PRO A 259 8.86 -11.35 2.02
C PRO A 259 8.15 -12.60 2.57
N TRP A 260 8.83 -13.75 2.67
CA TRP A 260 8.26 -14.98 3.21
C TRP A 260 8.23 -15.05 4.74
N GLN A 261 8.78 -14.04 5.41
CA GLN A 261 8.60 -13.83 6.85
C GLN A 261 7.31 -13.05 7.17
N LEU A 262 6.57 -12.59 6.15
CA LEU A 262 5.30 -11.87 6.31
C LEU A 262 4.13 -12.73 5.85
N LYS A 263 3.07 -12.80 6.67
CA LYS A 263 1.77 -13.35 6.28
C LYS A 263 0.69 -12.28 6.47
N MET A 264 -0.01 -11.88 5.41
CA MET A 264 -1.17 -10.98 5.56
C MET A 264 -2.34 -11.77 6.12
N LYS A 265 -3.08 -11.19 7.08
CA LYS A 265 -4.18 -11.89 7.75
C LYS A 265 -5.50 -11.13 7.72
N TYR A 266 -5.47 -9.81 7.87
CA TYR A 266 -6.69 -9.00 7.77
C TYR A 266 -6.51 -7.77 6.88
N ILE A 267 -7.59 -7.42 6.20
CA ILE A 267 -7.78 -6.16 5.48
C ILE A 267 -8.87 -5.37 6.22
N LEU A 268 -8.52 -4.20 6.72
CA LEU A 268 -9.38 -3.25 7.44
C LEU A 268 -9.84 -2.11 6.52
N ARG A 269 -11.12 -2.01 6.20
CA ARG A 269 -11.66 -0.78 5.62
C ARG A 269 -11.83 0.26 6.72
N VAL A 270 -11.11 1.37 6.64
CA VAL A 270 -11.11 2.41 7.67
C VAL A 270 -11.60 3.73 7.09
N ARG A 271 -12.56 4.37 7.78
CA ARG A 271 -12.96 5.75 7.51
C ARG A 271 -12.19 6.71 8.41
N PHE A 272 -11.61 7.72 7.79
CA PHE A 272 -10.93 8.81 8.47
C PHE A 272 -11.90 9.99 8.65
N ASN A 273 -12.07 10.45 9.88
CA ASN A 273 -12.79 11.67 10.21
C ASN A 273 -11.80 12.77 10.55
N PHE A 274 -11.55 13.66 9.60
CA PHE A 274 -10.69 14.82 9.82
C PHE A 274 -11.46 15.90 10.62
N LYS A 275 -10.76 16.57 11.53
CA LYS A 275 -11.30 17.65 12.37
C LYS A 275 -11.28 19.01 11.65
#